data_AF-A0AAN8EYR6-F1
#
_entry.id   AF-A0AAN8EYR6-F1
#
_cell.length_a   1.000
_cell.length_b   1.000
_cell.length_c   1.000
_cell.angle_alpha   90.00
_cell.angle_beta   90.00
_cell.angle_gamma   90.00
#
_symmetry.space_group_name_H-M   'P 1'
#
loop_
_entity.id
_entity.type
_entity.pdbx_description
1 polymer ?
#
loop_
_entity_poly.entity_id
_entity_poly.type
_entity_poly.pdbx_seq_one_letter_code
_entity_poly.pdbx_strand_id
1 'polypeptide(L)'
;MVVIATIFEYTGYQLGKVWCKMMQRYPHLGVCRKPFPEMAKRTMGPGMQRFTSVMGNVTLFGIAVVYLLLSANIIHYFIGRFTAFPASMCM
;
A
#
# COMPACT_ATOMS: atom_id res chain seq x y z
N MET A 1 -11.81 -8.30 13.31
CA MET A 1 -10.84 -8.65 12.25
C MET A 1 -11.51 -9.29 11.04
N VAL A 2 -12.32 -10.35 11.22
CA VAL A 2 -13.03 -11.02 10.11
C VAL A 2 -13.89 -10.07 9.28
N VAL A 3 -14.71 -9.22 9.92
CA VAL A 3 -15.59 -8.26 9.22
C VAL A 3 -14.80 -7.27 8.35
N ILE A 4 -13.67 -6.78 8.85
CA ILE A 4 -12.85 -5.82 8.11
C ILE A 4 -12.17 -6.53 6.94
N ALA A 5 -11.64 -7.73 7.18
CA ALA A 5 -11.00 -8.54 6.14
C ALA A 5 -11.96 -8.85 4.97
N THR A 6 -13.22 -9.24 5.25
CA THR A 6 -14.20 -9.52 4.20
C THR A 6 -14.57 -8.28 3.39
N ILE A 7 -14.64 -7.10 4.02
CA ILE A 7 -14.88 -5.84 3.31
C ILE A 7 -13.72 -5.52 2.36
N PHE A 8 -12.48 -5.64 2.83
CA PHE A 8 -11.30 -5.41 1.99
C PHE A 8 -11.19 -6.41 0.85
N GLU A 9 -11.45 -7.69 1.12
CA GLU A 9 -11.47 -8.74 0.11
C GLU A 9 -12.54 -8.47 -0.95
N TYR A 10 -13.77 -8.14 -0.54
CA TYR A 10 -14.85 -7.79 -1.46
C TYR A 10 -14.48 -6.59 -2.33
N THR A 11 -13.90 -5.55 -1.72
CA THR A 11 -13.47 -4.34 -2.45
C THR A 11 -12.36 -4.65 -3.45
N GLY A 12 -11.38 -5.47 -3.06
CA GLY A 12 -10.30 -5.92 -3.95
C GLY A 12 -10.82 -6.78 -5.11
N TYR A 13 -11.78 -7.67 -4.84
CA TYR A 13 -12.43 -8.47 -5.86
C TYR A 13 -13.16 -7.61 -6.91
N GLN A 14 -13.93 -6.61 -6.47
CA GLN A 14 -14.59 -5.68 -7.39
C GLN A 14 -13.58 -4.92 -8.26
N LEU A 15 -12.48 -4.45 -7.66
CA LEU A 15 -11.43 -3.73 -8.36
C LEU A 15 -10.75 -4.60 -9.43
N GLY A 16 -10.49 -5.87 -9.11
CA GLY A 16 -9.96 -6.86 -10.06
C GLY A 16 -10.90 -7.12 -11.24
N LYS A 17 -12.20 -7.27 -10.98
CA LYS A 17 -13.20 -7.44 -12.05
C LYS A 17 -13.26 -6.25 -12.99
N VAL A 18 -13.22 -5.04 -12.46
CA VAL A 18 -13.20 -3.81 -13.26
C VAL A 18 -11.93 -3.74 -14.11
N TRP A 19 -10.78 -4.08 -13.54
CA TRP A 19 -9.51 -4.14 -14.27
C TRP A 19 -9.56 -5.13 -15.44
N CYS A 20 -10.02 -6.36 -15.21
CA CYS A 20 -10.13 -7.38 -16.26
C CYS A 20 -11.04 -6.94 -17.41
N LYS A 21 -12.22 -6.36 -17.11
CA LYS A 21 -13.11 -5.79 -18.14
C LYS A 21 -12.44 -4.65 -18.91
N MET A 22 -11.67 -3.82 -18.22
CA MET A 22 -10.96 -2.71 -18.84
C MET A 22 -9.84 -3.18 -19.75
N MET A 23 -9.08 -4.21 -19.36
CA MET A 23 -8.06 -4.84 -20.19
C MET A 23 -8.66 -5.49 -21.44
N GLN A 24 -9.83 -6.13 -21.34
CA GLN A 24 -10.55 -6.67 -22.50
C GLN A 24 -10.95 -5.58 -23.49
N ARG A 25 -11.36 -4.39 -22.99
CA ARG A 25 -11.76 -3.26 -23.84
C ARG A 25 -10.56 -2.50 -24.44
N TYR A 26 -9.43 -2.49 -23.73
CA TYR A 26 -8.23 -1.73 -24.09
C TYR A 26 -6.98 -2.59 -23.86
N PRO A 27 -6.61 -3.45 -24.83
CA PRO A 27 -5.52 -4.41 -24.67
C PRO A 27 -4.15 -3.76 -24.43
N HIS A 28 -3.95 -2.51 -24.84
CA HIS A 28 -2.71 -1.76 -24.61
C HIS A 28 -2.48 -1.37 -23.13
N LEU A 29 -3.49 -1.48 -22.27
CA LEU A 29 -3.36 -1.17 -20.83
C LEU A 29 -2.54 -2.20 -20.05
N GLY A 30 -2.30 -3.40 -20.61
CA GLY A 30 -1.55 -4.46 -19.92
C GLY A 30 -0.11 -4.11 -19.55
N VAL A 31 0.48 -3.10 -20.20
CA VAL A 31 1.86 -2.64 -19.99
C VAL A 31 1.92 -1.41 -19.06
N CYS A 32 0.81 -1.01 -18.43
CA CYS A 32 0.78 0.22 -17.64
C CYS A 32 1.49 0.07 -16.28
N ARG A 33 2.42 0.97 -15.96
CA ARG A 33 3.19 0.98 -14.70
C ARG A 33 2.34 1.28 -13.44
N LYS A 34 1.17 1.92 -13.60
CA LYS A 34 0.28 2.33 -12.50
C LYS A 34 -1.19 2.01 -12.83
N PRO A 35 -1.69 0.81 -12.51
CA PRO A 35 -3.02 0.37 -12.92
C PRO A 35 -4.16 1.11 -12.20
N PHE A 36 -4.04 1.37 -10.88
CA PHE A 36 -5.10 2.00 -10.10
C PHE A 36 -5.43 3.45 -10.50
N PRO A 37 -4.44 4.35 -10.69
CA PRO A 37 -4.72 5.70 -11.17
C PRO A 37 -5.30 5.72 -12.58
N GLU A 38 -4.88 4.81 -13.46
CA GLU A 38 -5.40 4.71 -14.83
C GLU A 38 -6.84 4.18 -14.85
N MET A 39 -7.17 3.21 -13.99
CA MET A 39 -8.56 2.79 -13.76
C MET A 39 -9.42 3.96 -13.32
N ALA A 40 -8.99 4.68 -12.27
CA ALA A 40 -9.70 5.82 -11.72
C ALA A 40 -9.90 6.93 -12.77
N LYS A 41 -8.88 7.20 -13.58
CA LYS A 41 -8.94 8.17 -14.68
C LYS A 41 -10.08 7.85 -15.66
N ARG A 42 -10.22 6.57 -16.03
CA ARG A 42 -11.16 6.13 -17.06
C ARG A 42 -12.57 5.94 -16.53
N THR A 43 -12.75 5.60 -15.25
CA THR A 43 -14.08 5.40 -14.66
C THR A 43 -14.67 6.67 -14.05
N MET A 44 -13.84 7.54 -13.45
CA MET A 44 -14.28 8.68 -12.64
C MET A 44 -13.62 10.01 -13.04
N GLY A 45 -12.73 10.01 -14.05
CA GLY A 45 -12.10 11.21 -14.59
C GLY A 45 -10.76 11.58 -13.94
N PRO A 46 -10.13 12.67 -14.42
CA PRO A 46 -8.76 13.05 -14.05
C PRO A 46 -8.59 13.48 -12.58
N GLY A 47 -9.65 13.98 -11.94
CA GLY A 47 -9.61 14.30 -10.51
C GLY A 47 -9.35 13.06 -9.64
N MET A 48 -10.03 11.95 -9.96
CA MET A 48 -9.91 10.70 -9.21
C MET A 48 -8.57 9.99 -9.45
N GLN A 49 -7.97 10.18 -10.63
CA GLN A 49 -6.61 9.73 -10.91
C GLN A 49 -5.60 10.34 -9.92
N ARG A 50 -5.69 11.66 -9.71
CA ARG A 50 -4.80 12.37 -8.79
C ARG A 50 -5.04 11.93 -7.35
N PHE A 51 -6.30 11.81 -6.94
CA PHE A 51 -6.67 11.31 -5.63
C PHE A 51 -6.09 9.92 -5.34
N THR A 52 -6.28 8.96 -6.26
CA THR A 52 -5.77 7.59 -6.13
C THR A 52 -4.25 7.55 -6.06
N SER A 53 -3.57 8.39 -6.85
CA SER A 53 -2.11 8.48 -6.80
C SER A 53 -1.59 9.08 -5.49
N VAL A 54 -2.28 10.10 -4.94
CA VAL A 54 -1.92 10.70 -3.65
C VAL A 54 -2.14 9.69 -2.53
N MET A 55 -3.30 9.03 -2.49
CA MET A 55 -3.62 8.02 -1.49
C MET A 55 -2.58 6.90 -1.47
N GLY A 56 -2.18 6.40 -2.64
CA GLY A 56 -1.13 5.40 -2.76
C GLY A 56 0.20 5.87 -2.16
N ASN A 57 0.64 7.10 -2.45
CA ASN A 57 1.87 7.65 -1.90
C ASN A 57 1.81 7.79 -0.37
N VAL A 58 0.67 8.22 0.18
CA VAL A 58 0.46 8.31 1.64
C VAL A 58 0.57 6.93 2.28
N THR A 59 -0.01 5.89 1.67
CA THR A 59 0.11 4.51 2.15
C THR A 59 1.56 4.02 2.12
N LEU A 60 2.29 4.23 1.03
CA LEU A 60 3.70 3.84 0.94
C LEU A 60 4.56 4.56 1.99
N PHE A 61 4.31 5.85 2.22
CA PHE A 61 5.00 6.61 3.26
C PHE A 61 4.70 6.03 4.65
N GLY A 62 3.44 5.76 4.96
CA GLY A 62 3.04 5.16 6.23
C GLY A 62 3.71 3.81 6.47
N ILE A 63 3.74 2.94 5.45
CA ILE A 63 4.42 1.64 5.53
C ILE A 63 5.92 1.82 5.77
N ALA A 64 6.56 2.76 5.06
CA ALA A 64 7.99 3.02 5.22
C ALA A 64 8.33 3.48 6.65
N VAL A 65 7.53 4.38 7.23
CA VAL A 65 7.72 4.86 8.61
C VAL A 65 7.56 3.71 9.61
N VAL A 66 6.51 2.90 9.48
CA VAL A 66 6.27 1.75 10.37
C VAL A 66 7.41 0.73 10.27
N TYR A 67 7.88 0.41 9.07
CA TYR A 67 9.01 -0.50 8.89
C TYR A 67 10.32 0.06 9.43
N LEU A 68 10.54 1.37 9.34
CA LEU A 68 11.71 2.01 9.92
C LEU A 68 11.69 1.90 11.45
N LEU A 69 10.56 2.19 12.09
CA LEU A 69 10.38 2.05 13.53
C LEU A 69 10.52 0.59 13.99
N LEU A 70 9.93 -0.34 13.25
CA LEU A 70 10.06 -1.76 13.53
C LEU A 70 11.52 -2.22 13.42
N SER A 71 12.23 -1.77 12.39
CA SER A 71 13.65 -2.09 12.19
C SER A 71 14.52 -1.55 13.33
N ALA A 72 14.27 -0.30 13.76
CA ALA A 72 14.97 0.30 14.89
C ALA A 72 14.74 -0.50 16.20
N ASN A 73 13.50 -0.94 16.45
CA ASN A 73 13.18 -1.78 17.60
C ASN A 73 13.89 -3.15 17.54
N ILE A 74 13.86 -3.83 16.40
CA ILE A 74 14.53 -5.12 16.24
C ILE A 74 16.05 -4.97 16.47
N ILE A 75 16.68 -3.95 15.89
CA ILE A 75 18.12 -3.68 16.08
C ILE A 75 18.42 -3.37 17.55
N HIS A 76 17.58 -2.59 18.22
CA HIS A 76 17.70 -2.28 19.63
C HIS A 76 17.64 -3.53 20.51
N TYR A 77 16.64 -4.40 20.32
CA TYR A 77 16.54 -5.68 21.02
C TYR A 77 17.74 -6.58 20.75
N PHE A 78 18.24 -6.59 19.51
CA PHE A 78 19.42 -7.35 19.13
C PHE A 78 20.66 -6.84 19.87
N ILE A 79 20.90 -5.53 19.87
CA ILE A 79 22.05 -4.93 20.57
C ILE A 79 21.96 -5.19 22.09
N GLY A 80 20.82 -4.91 22.73
CA GLY A 80 20.67 -5.12 24.17
C GLY A 80 20.79 -6.59 24.61
N ARG A 81 20.60 -7.55 23.69
CA ARG A 81 20.82 -8.97 23.95
C ARG A 81 22.30 -9.39 23.84
N PHE A 82 23.06 -8.77 22.92
CA PHE A 82 24.44 -9.16 22.61
C PHE A 82 25.50 -8.28 23.28
N THR A 83 25.19 -7.02 23.59
CA THR A 83 26.05 -6.12 24.36
C THR A 83 25.36 -5.79 25.67
N ALA A 84 26.02 -6.02 26.82
CA ALA A 84 25.49 -5.71 28.15
C ALA A 84 25.32 -4.20 28.42
N PHE A 85 25.33 -3.37 27.37
CA PHE A 85 25.09 -1.94 27.45
C PHE A 85 23.58 -1.71 27.41
N PRO A 86 22.99 -1.04 28.42
CA PRO A 86 21.62 -0.58 28.35
C PRO A 86 21.58 0.56 27.34
N ALA A 87 21.46 0.23 26.06
CA ALA A 87 21.03 1.19 25.06
C ALA A 87 19.58 1.50 25.38
N SER A 88 19.30 2.42 26.31
CA SER A 88 17.93 2.86 26.55
C SER A 88 17.47 3.63 25.32
N MET A 89 16.49 3.11 24.58
CA MET A 89 15.71 3.95 23.68
C MET A 89 14.80 4.74 24.61
N CYS A 90 15.23 5.93 25.01
CA CYS A 90 14.42 6.83 25.81
C CYS A 90 13.18 7.21 25.00
N MET A 91 12.09 6.48 25.24
CA MET A 91 10.72 6.90 25.02
C MET A 91 9.90 6.47 26.23
#